data_AF-A0A3C1Q6I4-F1
#
_entry.id   AF-A0A3C1Q6I4-F1
#
_cell.length_a   1.000
_cell.length_b   1.000
_cell.length_c   1.000
_cell.angle_alpha   90.00
_cell.angle_beta   90.00
_cell.angle_gamma   90.00
#
_symmetry.space_group_name_H-M   'P 1'
#
loop_
_entity.id
_entity.type
_entity.pdbx_description
1 polymer ?
#
loop_
_entity_poly.entity_id
_entity_poly.type
_entity_poly.pdbx_seq_one_letter_code
_entity_poly.pdbx_strand_id
1 'polypeptide(L)'
;MVCANGLFLTNPHPPVFLILSHLALPFFSIEKATTVQEHSHICTRRCSVAASCGFRPARHARTARWHVSCNISELDRKIRSTCGHARQSEEVKGEERARHVDGEICMPYLERRREPHSDYHSARGGTGMKRRKLVFVLIALVCLGAFGFDAAYARTGLDKEQKFVYSSRSEITGMNPLINTTAPDNGVQSIILEGLVERVADERGNAIIKPTSAKDWNLSKDGTVWTFRIRENAVWNDGVPVTAQDFVYSFRMMATPEVGCTNAWLFDGIILNFEEAHYGEGKKPQDIGVRAVDKKTVQFKLTKPCAYFPDLLAGVKPVRQDKYEQWGEAYGSSIDKVVMNGPFLVESWSPMVQMTFVRNPRHWDAPNIMLQKMERKIIQDPSTHVQALINGEIDVGATNDPDWQELLKREGDRFKVMLEPANAP
;
A
#
# COMPACT_ATOMS: atom_id res chain seq x y z
N MET A 1 -1.49 29.20 -64.96
CA MET A 1 -2.55 29.18 -65.98
C MET A 1 -3.48 28.01 -65.63
N VAL A 2 -4.67 28.33 -65.11
CA VAL A 2 -5.97 27.59 -65.12
C VAL A 2 -5.94 26.14 -64.57
N CYS A 3 -6.45 25.85 -63.35
CA CYS A 3 -7.86 25.51 -62.98
C CYS A 3 -8.39 24.23 -63.70
N ALA A 4 -9.13 23.27 -63.11
CA ALA A 4 -9.98 23.24 -61.93
C ALA A 4 -10.37 21.79 -61.52
N ASN A 5 -10.82 21.63 -60.26
CA ASN A 5 -11.92 20.79 -59.69
C ASN A 5 -12.00 19.27 -60.01
N GLY A 6 -12.28 18.35 -59.08
CA GLY A 6 -12.64 18.39 -57.67
C GLY A 6 -13.14 17.00 -57.18
N LEU A 7 -12.96 16.76 -55.87
CA LEU A 7 -13.68 15.87 -54.94
C LEU A 7 -13.81 14.32 -55.11
N PHE A 8 -13.61 13.70 -53.93
CA PHE A 8 -14.22 12.48 -53.34
C PHE A 8 -13.44 11.13 -53.31
N LEU A 9 -13.29 10.67 -52.05
CA LEU A 9 -13.19 9.29 -51.52
C LEU A 9 -11.89 8.50 -51.75
N THR A 10 -11.07 8.37 -50.70
CA THR A 10 -9.95 7.43 -50.64
C THR A 10 -10.19 6.36 -49.58
N ASN A 11 -10.56 5.16 -50.02
CA ASN A 11 -10.08 3.89 -49.46
C ASN A 11 -10.10 2.87 -50.60
N PRO A 12 -9.00 2.14 -50.87
CA PRO A 12 -8.93 0.77 -50.35
C PRO A 12 -7.49 0.26 -50.05
N HIS A 13 -7.37 -0.77 -49.21
CA HIS A 13 -6.18 -1.65 -49.04
C HIS A 13 -5.75 -2.35 -50.37
N PRO A 14 -4.66 -3.18 -50.49
CA PRO A 14 -3.65 -3.74 -49.56
C PRO A 14 -2.17 -3.67 -50.15
N PRO A 15 -1.12 -4.46 -49.75
CA PRO A 15 -1.04 -5.94 -49.76
C PRO A 15 -0.37 -6.64 -48.54
N VAL A 16 -0.61 -7.95 -48.53
CA VAL A 16 -0.18 -9.04 -47.64
C VAL A 16 1.29 -9.45 -47.90
N PHE A 17 2.03 -9.84 -46.87
CA PHE A 17 3.27 -10.63 -47.00
C PHE A 17 3.09 -12.02 -46.37
N LEU A 18 3.25 -13.04 -47.21
CA LEU A 18 3.43 -14.46 -46.88
C LEU A 18 4.86 -14.71 -46.40
N ILE A 19 5.05 -15.53 -45.35
CA ILE A 19 6.25 -16.36 -45.21
C ILE A 19 5.77 -17.81 -45.04
N LEU A 20 6.05 -18.61 -46.07
CA LEU A 20 5.93 -20.06 -46.10
C LEU A 20 7.20 -20.69 -45.54
N SER A 21 7.06 -21.69 -44.68
CA SER A 21 8.08 -22.72 -44.51
C SER A 21 7.41 -24.07 -44.29
N HIS A 22 7.40 -24.88 -45.35
CA HIS A 22 7.24 -26.33 -45.30
C HIS A 22 8.64 -26.95 -45.38
N LEU A 23 8.94 -27.89 -44.49
CA LEU A 23 9.67 -29.12 -44.82
C LEU A 23 9.32 -30.18 -43.76
N ALA A 24 9.04 -31.38 -44.26
CA ALA A 24 8.40 -32.49 -43.60
C ALA A 24 9.38 -33.45 -42.90
N LEU A 25 8.92 -34.04 -41.78
CA LEU A 25 8.94 -35.45 -41.29
C LEU A 25 10.16 -36.37 -41.54
N PRO A 26 10.45 -37.40 -40.69
CA PRO A 26 9.51 -38.33 -40.03
C PRO A 26 9.76 -38.62 -38.52
N PHE A 27 8.72 -38.88 -37.72
CA PHE A 27 8.16 -40.21 -37.37
C PHE A 27 9.19 -41.28 -36.95
N PHE A 28 9.22 -41.58 -35.64
CA PHE A 28 9.39 -42.94 -35.13
C PHE A 28 8.37 -43.19 -34.02
N SER A 29 7.70 -44.34 -34.16
CA SER A 29 6.64 -44.90 -33.33
C SER A 29 7.25 -45.82 -32.27
N ILE A 30 6.76 -45.81 -31.03
CA ILE A 30 6.61 -47.02 -30.20
C ILE A 30 5.26 -46.94 -29.46
N GLU A 31 4.52 -48.04 -29.57
CA GLU A 31 3.16 -48.27 -29.12
C GLU A 31 3.02 -48.57 -27.61
N LYS A 32 1.86 -48.12 -27.08
CA LYS A 32 0.88 -48.81 -26.20
C LYS A 32 1.32 -49.73 -25.05
N ALA A 33 0.79 -49.44 -23.86
CA ALA A 33 -0.32 -50.18 -23.21
C ALA A 33 -0.82 -49.38 -21.98
N THR A 34 -2.02 -48.80 -21.95
CA THR A 34 -3.27 -49.33 -21.31
C THR A 34 -3.01 -50.11 -20.00
N THR A 35 -3.60 -49.80 -18.84
CA THR A 35 -5.06 -49.84 -18.53
C THR A 35 -5.37 -49.32 -17.10
N VAL A 36 -6.54 -48.68 -16.96
CA VAL A 36 -7.60 -48.86 -15.94
C VAL A 36 -7.49 -48.21 -14.54
N GLN A 37 -8.54 -47.44 -14.22
CA GLN A 37 -9.00 -46.91 -12.94
C GLN A 37 -9.30 -48.01 -11.91
N GLU A 38 -9.12 -47.74 -10.61
CA GLU A 38 -10.16 -48.06 -9.63
C GLU A 38 -10.00 -47.28 -8.31
N HIS A 39 -11.15 -46.87 -7.77
CA HIS A 39 -11.34 -46.27 -6.46
C HIS A 39 -11.03 -47.26 -5.33
N SER A 40 -10.53 -46.78 -4.19
CA SER A 40 -11.10 -47.15 -2.87
C SER A 40 -10.45 -46.38 -1.71
N HIS A 41 -11.33 -45.99 -0.79
CA HIS A 41 -11.03 -45.55 0.58
C HIS A 41 -10.14 -46.54 1.32
N ILE A 42 -9.32 -46.06 2.28
CA ILE A 42 -9.42 -46.44 3.70
C ILE A 42 -8.34 -45.71 4.53
N CYS A 43 -8.83 -45.21 5.66
CA CYS A 43 -8.13 -44.61 6.78
C CYS A 43 -7.30 -45.66 7.53
N THR A 44 -6.07 -45.35 7.96
CA THR A 44 -5.55 -45.80 9.28
C THR A 44 -4.26 -45.10 9.69
N ARG A 45 -4.27 -44.63 10.94
CA ARG A 45 -3.12 -44.20 11.73
C ARG A 45 -2.14 -45.37 11.94
N ARG A 46 -0.84 -45.08 12.01
CA ARG A 46 -0.01 -45.41 13.20
C ARG A 46 1.39 -44.80 13.15
N CYS A 47 1.77 -44.23 14.30
CA CYS A 47 3.12 -43.87 14.67
C CYS A 47 4.06 -45.07 14.64
N SER A 48 5.33 -44.81 14.30
CA SER A 48 6.47 -45.48 14.94
C SER A 48 7.69 -44.57 14.89
N VAL A 49 8.17 -44.22 16.08
CA VAL A 49 9.43 -43.57 16.38
C VAL A 49 10.55 -44.60 16.25
N ALA A 50 11.68 -44.21 15.65
CA ALA A 50 12.96 -44.90 15.84
C ALA A 50 14.08 -43.86 15.96
N ALA A 51 14.55 -43.66 17.18
CA ALA A 51 15.82 -43.04 17.50
C ALA A 51 16.83 -44.15 17.80
N SER A 52 18.03 -44.04 17.24
CA SER A 52 19.19 -44.87 17.58
C SER A 52 20.30 -43.99 18.15
N CYS A 53 20.61 -44.19 19.43
CA CYS A 53 21.89 -43.81 20.03
C CYS A 53 22.59 -45.10 20.46
N GLY A 54 23.92 -45.14 20.33
CA GLY A 54 24.74 -46.19 20.92
C GLY A 54 26.10 -45.65 21.32
N PHE A 55 26.43 -45.72 22.61
CA PHE A 55 27.78 -46.02 23.10
C PHE A 55 27.73 -46.64 24.51
N ARG A 56 28.78 -47.39 24.83
CA ARG A 56 28.90 -48.61 25.67
C ARG A 56 28.91 -48.44 27.22
N PRO A 57 28.89 -49.56 28.00
CA PRO A 57 28.28 -49.68 29.33
C PRO A 57 29.23 -50.03 30.50
N ALA A 58 28.63 -50.25 31.69
CA ALA A 58 29.02 -51.06 32.89
C ALA A 58 28.97 -50.20 34.17
N ARG A 59 28.43 -50.60 35.35
CA ARG A 59 28.30 -51.93 36.01
C ARG A 59 27.38 -51.79 37.27
N HIS A 60 26.79 -52.91 37.71
CA HIS A 60 26.30 -53.26 39.08
C HIS A 60 24.84 -52.97 39.54
N ALA A 61 24.01 -54.01 39.37
CA ALA A 61 23.08 -54.68 40.31
C ALA A 61 22.47 -53.94 41.53
N ARG A 62 21.13 -53.96 41.65
CA ARG A 62 20.34 -54.87 42.55
C ARG A 62 18.82 -54.63 42.42
N THR A 63 18.12 -55.71 42.05
CA THR A 63 16.78 -56.19 42.42
C THR A 63 15.73 -55.26 43.10
N ALA A 64 14.56 -55.09 42.47
CA ALA A 64 13.24 -55.43 43.04
C ALA A 64 12.16 -55.49 41.94
N ARG A 65 11.33 -56.54 41.97
CA ARG A 65 10.25 -56.86 41.02
C ARG A 65 8.95 -56.09 41.34
N TRP A 66 8.26 -55.69 40.26
CA TRP A 66 6.81 -55.78 39.93
C TRP A 66 5.79 -55.80 41.09
N HIS A 67 4.69 -55.04 41.10
CA HIS A 67 3.64 -55.04 40.07
C HIS A 67 2.70 -53.81 40.13
N VAL A 68 2.11 -53.57 38.96
CA VAL A 68 1.05 -52.64 38.51
C VAL A 68 -0.31 -52.88 39.18
N SER A 69 -1.08 -51.82 39.45
CA SER A 69 -2.48 -51.72 38.95
C SER A 69 -3.08 -50.31 39.04
N CYS A 70 -3.78 -49.93 37.97
CA CYS A 70 -4.68 -48.79 37.83
C CYS A 70 -5.83 -48.81 38.85
N ASN A 71 -6.41 -47.64 39.12
CA ASN A 71 -7.86 -47.55 39.22
C ASN A 71 -8.42 -46.20 38.74
N ILE A 72 -9.54 -46.29 38.03
CA ILE A 72 -10.42 -45.21 37.55
C ILE A 72 -11.62 -45.12 38.52
N SER A 73 -12.23 -43.93 38.57
CA SER A 73 -13.59 -43.57 39.07
C SER A 73 -13.75 -43.17 40.55
N GLU A 74 -14.13 -41.91 40.76
CA GLU A 74 -15.41 -41.39 41.34
C GLU A 74 -15.26 -39.86 41.58
N LEU A 75 -16.03 -38.95 40.99
CA LEU A 75 -17.45 -38.57 41.11
C LEU A 75 -17.76 -37.51 42.22
N ASP A 76 -18.09 -36.29 41.73
CA ASP A 76 -19.11 -35.32 42.16
C ASP A 76 -18.94 -34.31 43.35
N ARG A 77 -19.50 -33.11 43.05
CA ARG A 77 -20.03 -32.00 43.89
C ARG A 77 -19.15 -30.94 44.57
N LYS A 78 -19.33 -29.69 44.07
CA LYS A 78 -19.90 -28.59 44.89
C LYS A 78 -20.71 -27.55 44.08
N ILE A 79 -21.88 -27.25 44.63
CA ILE A 79 -23.08 -26.47 44.23
C ILE A 79 -22.87 -24.95 44.51
N ARG A 80 -23.18 -24.00 43.60
CA ARG A 80 -24.43 -23.18 43.40
C ARG A 80 -25.18 -22.64 44.64
N SER A 81 -25.10 -21.34 44.91
CA SER A 81 -26.21 -20.43 45.34
C SER A 81 -25.65 -18.98 45.29
N THR A 82 -26.35 -17.93 44.85
CA THR A 82 -27.72 -17.50 45.17
C THR A 82 -28.42 -16.79 44.00
N CYS A 83 -29.75 -16.94 43.96
CA CYS A 83 -30.73 -16.27 43.11
C CYS A 83 -31.44 -15.13 43.88
N GLY A 84 -32.07 -14.20 43.14
CA GLY A 84 -33.18 -13.33 43.59
C GLY A 84 -33.35 -12.13 42.66
N HIS A 85 -34.08 -12.25 41.53
CA HIS A 85 -35.51 -11.91 41.35
C HIS A 85 -35.97 -10.55 41.92
N ALA A 86 -36.36 -9.63 41.02
CA ALA A 86 -37.65 -8.93 41.05
C ALA A 86 -37.87 -8.05 39.80
N ARG A 87 -39.02 -8.25 39.13
CA ARG A 87 -39.70 -7.36 38.18
C ARG A 87 -40.63 -6.40 38.95
N GLN A 88 -40.88 -5.20 38.41
CA GLN A 88 -42.14 -4.40 38.37
C GLN A 88 -41.76 -2.99 37.85
N SER A 89 -42.20 -2.51 36.67
CA SER A 89 -43.52 -2.00 36.23
C SER A 89 -43.90 -0.62 36.79
N GLU A 90 -44.08 0.33 35.84
CA GLU A 90 -45.01 1.49 35.81
C GLU A 90 -45.01 2.53 36.95
N GLU A 91 -44.81 3.82 36.64
CA GLU A 91 -45.92 4.78 36.48
C GLU A 91 -45.42 6.20 36.09
N VAL A 92 -46.29 6.89 35.37
CA VAL A 92 -46.19 8.24 34.81
C VAL A 92 -46.72 9.28 35.81
N LYS A 93 -46.06 10.45 35.90
CA LYS A 93 -46.57 11.81 36.21
C LYS A 93 -45.33 12.74 36.20
N GLY A 94 -45.27 13.88 35.54
CA GLY A 94 -46.28 14.88 35.26
C GLY A 94 -45.94 16.16 36.05
N GLU A 95 -45.74 17.26 35.33
CA GLU A 95 -45.78 18.68 35.75
C GLU A 95 -44.47 19.49 35.97
N GLU A 96 -44.48 20.61 35.25
CA GLU A 96 -43.60 21.78 35.26
C GLU A 96 -43.65 22.57 36.58
N ARG A 97 -42.54 23.21 36.97
CA ARG A 97 -42.44 24.68 37.05
C ARG A 97 -41.08 25.17 37.56
N ALA A 98 -40.71 26.32 37.01
CA ALA A 98 -39.50 27.11 37.17
C ALA A 98 -39.10 27.51 38.61
N ARG A 99 -37.80 27.77 38.80
CA ARG A 99 -37.28 28.99 39.44
C ARG A 99 -35.77 29.19 39.25
N HIS A 100 -35.41 30.41 38.86
CA HIS A 100 -34.07 31.03 38.95
C HIS A 100 -33.50 30.97 40.37
N VAL A 101 -32.17 30.82 40.49
CA VAL A 101 -31.34 31.51 41.49
C VAL A 101 -29.94 31.76 40.93
N ASP A 102 -29.49 33.01 41.06
CA ASP A 102 -28.17 33.56 40.72
C ASP A 102 -27.03 33.03 41.63
N GLY A 103 -25.79 33.18 41.16
CA GLY A 103 -24.57 32.92 41.94
C GLY A 103 -23.35 33.64 41.39
N GLU A 104 -23.20 34.92 41.74
CA GLU A 104 -21.95 35.68 41.62
C GLU A 104 -21.02 35.40 42.82
N ILE A 105 -19.71 35.36 42.57
CA ILE A 105 -18.66 35.46 43.59
C ILE A 105 -17.81 36.70 43.27
N CYS A 106 -17.81 37.66 44.20
CA CYS A 106 -16.98 38.86 44.22
C CYS A 106 -15.60 38.59 44.83
N MET A 107 -14.57 39.30 44.35
CA MET A 107 -13.27 39.49 45.02
C MET A 107 -13.04 40.99 45.29
N PRO A 108 -12.37 41.38 46.40
CA PRO A 108 -12.29 42.77 46.85
C PRO A 108 -10.94 43.45 46.55
N TYR A 109 -10.96 44.77 46.76
CA TYR A 109 -9.93 45.61 47.41
C TYR A 109 -9.21 46.69 46.55
N LEU A 110 -9.37 47.93 47.04
CA LEU A 110 -8.76 49.21 46.67
C LEU A 110 -7.25 49.19 47.04
N GLU A 111 -6.32 49.97 46.49
CA GLU A 111 -6.22 51.43 46.60
C GLU A 111 -4.98 51.96 45.83
N ARG A 112 -4.85 53.28 45.75
CA ARG A 112 -4.23 54.09 44.69
C ARG A 112 -3.20 55.06 45.30
N ARG A 113 -2.05 55.33 44.66
CA ARG A 113 -1.27 56.61 44.73
C ARG A 113 -0.50 56.81 43.39
N ARG A 114 -0.90 57.73 42.48
CA ARG A 114 -0.59 59.20 42.32
C ARG A 114 0.91 59.44 42.00
N GLU A 115 1.36 60.26 41.05
CA GLU A 115 0.88 61.33 40.11
C GLU A 115 2.13 61.71 39.21
N PRO A 116 2.18 62.71 38.30
CA PRO A 116 1.16 63.59 37.68
C PRO A 116 1.24 63.69 36.13
N HIS A 117 0.28 64.44 35.57
CA HIS A 117 0.13 64.83 34.16
C HIS A 117 1.18 65.82 33.63
N SER A 118 1.50 65.73 32.34
CA SER A 118 1.88 66.87 31.49
C SER A 118 1.47 66.62 30.04
N ASP A 119 0.63 67.52 29.56
CA ASP A 119 0.13 67.83 28.22
C ASP A 119 0.80 67.21 26.99
N TYR A 120 -0.01 66.70 26.05
CA TYR A 120 0.27 66.83 24.62
C TYR A 120 -1.00 67.10 23.81
N HIS A 121 -0.91 68.17 23.04
CA HIS A 121 -1.91 68.70 22.11
C HIS A 121 -2.43 67.67 21.10
N SER A 122 -3.70 67.85 20.72
CA SER A 122 -4.33 67.17 19.60
C SER A 122 -3.62 67.49 18.27
N ALA A 123 -3.23 66.46 17.53
CA ALA A 123 -2.97 66.54 16.11
C ALA A 123 -3.78 65.46 15.38
N ARG A 124 -4.77 65.91 14.59
CA ARG A 124 -5.47 65.10 13.60
C ARG A 124 -4.46 64.65 12.53
N GLY A 125 -4.41 63.35 12.24
CA GLY A 125 -3.60 62.79 11.14
C GLY A 125 -4.24 61.53 10.58
N GLY A 126 -4.97 61.67 9.48
CA GLY A 126 -5.74 60.60 8.85
C GLY A 126 -4.88 59.48 8.26
N THR A 127 -5.15 58.23 8.66
CA THR A 127 -4.67 57.03 7.97
C THR A 127 -5.72 55.88 7.98
N GLY A 128 -7.01 56.19 7.97
CA GLY A 128 -8.09 55.17 7.96
C GLY A 128 -8.33 54.48 6.61
N MET A 129 -7.77 54.99 5.51
CA MET A 129 -8.16 54.57 4.16
C MET A 129 -7.21 53.55 3.49
N LYS A 130 -5.97 53.40 4.00
CA LYS A 130 -4.98 52.46 3.43
C LYS A 130 -5.15 51.02 3.93
N ARG A 131 -5.59 50.81 5.19
CA ARG A 131 -5.83 49.47 5.75
C ARG A 131 -7.06 48.77 5.16
N ARG A 132 -8.12 49.51 4.80
CA ARG A 132 -9.33 48.94 4.19
C ARG A 132 -9.08 48.44 2.75
N LYS A 133 -8.28 49.16 1.94
CA LYS A 133 -7.95 48.73 0.57
C LYS A 133 -7.08 47.48 0.53
N LEU A 134 -6.19 47.28 1.51
CA LEU A 134 -5.31 46.10 1.59
C LEU A 134 -6.09 44.81 1.91
N VAL A 135 -7.11 44.89 2.76
CA VAL A 135 -7.98 43.75 3.09
C VAL A 135 -8.84 43.32 1.89
N PHE A 136 -9.39 44.27 1.12
CA PHE A 136 -10.14 43.95 -0.09
C PHE A 136 -9.28 43.31 -1.19
N VAL A 137 -8.01 43.72 -1.34
CA VAL A 137 -7.07 43.11 -2.30
C VAL A 137 -6.69 41.68 -1.88
N LEU A 138 -6.49 41.43 -0.58
CA LEU A 138 -6.22 40.08 -0.06
C LEU A 138 -7.42 39.15 -0.21
N ILE A 139 -8.64 39.62 0.04
CA ILE A 139 -9.88 38.84 -0.18
C ILE A 139 -10.07 38.56 -1.68
N ALA A 140 -9.82 39.54 -2.56
CA ALA A 140 -9.90 39.33 -4.01
C ALA A 140 -8.87 38.31 -4.53
N LEU A 141 -7.65 38.30 -3.98
CA LEU A 141 -6.61 37.31 -4.33
C LEU A 141 -6.95 35.90 -3.82
N VAL A 142 -7.56 35.77 -2.64
CA VAL A 142 -8.05 34.48 -2.12
C VAL A 142 -9.23 33.96 -2.95
N CYS A 143 -10.15 34.83 -3.37
CA CYS A 143 -11.25 34.44 -4.26
C CYS A 143 -10.78 34.06 -5.66
N LEU A 144 -9.73 34.71 -6.21
CA LEU A 144 -9.14 34.33 -7.50
C LEU A 144 -8.41 32.97 -7.44
N GLY A 145 -7.79 32.63 -6.29
CA GLY A 145 -7.19 31.30 -6.08
C GLY A 145 -8.22 30.17 -5.97
N ALA A 146 -9.38 30.44 -5.38
CA ALA A 146 -10.47 29.45 -5.25
C ALA A 146 -11.23 29.23 -6.58
N PHE A 147 -11.46 30.29 -7.38
CA PHE A 147 -12.15 30.18 -8.67
C PHE A 147 -11.25 29.71 -9.83
N GLY A 148 -9.93 29.85 -9.72
CA GLY A 148 -9.00 29.39 -10.75
C GLY A 148 -8.88 27.87 -10.85
N PHE A 149 -9.18 27.14 -9.77
CA PHE A 149 -9.07 25.68 -9.73
C PHE A 149 -10.28 24.99 -10.38
N ASP A 150 -11.51 25.50 -10.17
CA ASP A 150 -12.73 24.96 -10.81
C ASP A 150 -12.76 25.17 -12.33
N ALA A 151 -12.22 26.29 -12.82
CA ALA A 151 -12.15 26.57 -14.26
C ALA A 151 -11.17 25.66 -15.03
N ALA A 152 -10.18 25.08 -14.34
CA ALA A 152 -9.27 24.11 -14.93
C ALA A 152 -9.97 22.74 -15.16
N TYR A 153 -10.85 22.31 -14.25
CA TYR A 153 -11.62 21.07 -14.38
C TYR A 153 -12.67 21.13 -15.51
N ALA A 154 -13.32 22.28 -15.72
CA ALA A 154 -14.35 22.40 -16.75
C ALA A 154 -13.82 22.30 -18.19
N ARG A 155 -12.51 22.49 -18.42
CA ARG A 155 -11.90 22.46 -19.76
C ARG A 155 -11.39 21.09 -20.20
N THR A 156 -11.29 20.11 -19.30
CA THR A 156 -10.66 18.82 -19.58
C THR A 156 -11.65 17.70 -19.91
N GLY A 157 -12.96 17.93 -19.78
CA GLY A 157 -13.98 16.88 -19.96
C GLY A 157 -13.92 15.76 -18.93
N LEU A 158 -13.23 16.00 -17.80
CA LEU A 158 -13.09 15.05 -16.71
C LEU A 158 -14.36 15.00 -15.85
N ASP A 159 -14.65 13.81 -15.30
CA ASP A 159 -15.74 13.61 -14.35
C ASP A 159 -15.62 14.53 -13.12
N LYS A 160 -16.73 15.01 -12.57
CA LYS A 160 -16.69 15.96 -11.45
C LYS A 160 -16.22 15.33 -10.13
N GLU A 161 -16.53 14.06 -9.91
CA GLU A 161 -16.18 13.35 -8.68
C GLU A 161 -14.72 12.86 -8.71
N GLN A 162 -14.19 12.58 -9.91
CA GLN A 162 -12.84 12.03 -10.09
C GLN A 162 -12.62 10.85 -9.14
N LYS A 163 -13.58 9.92 -9.19
CA LYS A 163 -13.64 8.72 -8.39
C LYS A 163 -13.33 7.52 -9.28
N PHE A 164 -12.50 6.61 -8.77
CA PHE A 164 -12.18 5.36 -9.42
C PHE A 164 -12.49 4.18 -8.49
N VAL A 165 -13.32 3.27 -8.93
CA VAL A 165 -13.72 2.07 -8.20
C VAL A 165 -13.16 0.86 -8.91
N TYR A 166 -12.39 0.06 -8.18
CA TYR A 166 -11.89 -1.21 -8.67
C TYR A 166 -12.13 -2.29 -7.63
N SER A 167 -11.95 -3.54 -8.02
CA SER A 167 -12.06 -4.66 -7.08
C SER A 167 -10.82 -5.54 -7.10
N SER A 168 -10.65 -6.25 -5.99
CA SER A 168 -9.67 -7.30 -5.80
C SER A 168 -10.39 -8.57 -5.39
N ARG A 169 -9.89 -9.72 -5.83
CA ARG A 169 -10.40 -11.04 -5.43
C ARG A 169 -9.83 -11.51 -4.09
N SER A 170 -8.87 -10.79 -3.53
CA SER A 170 -8.19 -11.14 -2.29
C SER A 170 -8.02 -9.91 -1.40
N GLU A 171 -8.06 -10.11 -0.10
CA GLU A 171 -7.81 -9.07 0.90
C GLU A 171 -6.30 -8.89 1.14
N ILE A 172 -5.90 -7.72 1.62
CA ILE A 172 -4.53 -7.49 2.11
C ILE A 172 -4.33 -8.14 3.47
N THR A 173 -3.11 -8.60 3.74
CA THR A 173 -2.69 -9.08 5.05
C THR A 173 -2.22 -7.94 5.95
N GLY A 174 -1.76 -6.84 5.36
CA GLY A 174 -1.31 -5.65 6.05
C GLY A 174 -0.63 -4.66 5.11
N MET A 175 -0.21 -3.53 5.67
CA MET A 175 0.42 -2.42 4.95
C MET A 175 1.92 -2.29 5.26
N ASN A 176 2.55 -3.28 5.90
CA ASN A 176 3.98 -3.27 6.18
C ASN A 176 4.75 -3.76 4.94
N PRO A 177 5.52 -2.89 4.25
CA PRO A 177 6.18 -3.25 3.00
C PRO A 177 7.33 -4.25 3.16
N LEU A 178 7.74 -4.55 4.39
CA LEU A 178 8.84 -5.49 4.67
C LEU A 178 8.36 -6.95 4.70
N ILE A 179 7.12 -7.19 5.17
CA ILE A 179 6.61 -8.55 5.45
C ILE A 179 5.30 -8.88 4.72
N ASN A 180 4.52 -7.87 4.33
CA ASN A 180 3.30 -8.06 3.55
C ASN A 180 3.64 -7.89 2.07
N THR A 181 3.95 -8.98 1.36
CA THR A 181 4.47 -8.92 -0.01
C THR A 181 3.64 -9.70 -1.02
N THR A 182 2.39 -10.04 -0.69
CA THR A 182 1.49 -10.69 -1.64
C THR A 182 1.05 -9.69 -2.72
N ALA A 183 0.55 -10.18 -3.86
CA ALA A 183 0.04 -9.31 -4.92
C ALA A 183 -0.98 -8.25 -4.45
N PRO A 184 -2.02 -8.57 -3.64
CA PRO A 184 -2.93 -7.53 -3.13
C PRO A 184 -2.24 -6.54 -2.20
N ASP A 185 -1.28 -6.98 -1.37
CA ASP A 185 -0.52 -6.10 -0.48
C ASP A 185 0.31 -5.10 -1.30
N ASN A 186 1.06 -5.59 -2.29
CA ASN A 186 1.90 -4.77 -3.17
C ASN A 186 1.07 -3.75 -3.95
N GLY A 187 -0.14 -4.12 -4.37
CA GLY A 187 -1.08 -3.22 -5.06
C GLY A 187 -1.51 -2.06 -4.16
N VAL A 188 -1.89 -2.33 -2.90
CA VAL A 188 -2.22 -1.27 -1.94
C VAL A 188 -0.98 -0.45 -1.59
N GLN A 189 0.17 -1.08 -1.35
CA GLN A 189 1.41 -0.38 -1.03
C GLN A 189 1.86 0.56 -2.14
N SER A 190 1.65 0.21 -3.41
CA SER A 190 2.00 1.11 -4.53
C SER A 190 1.08 2.33 -4.62
N ILE A 191 -0.09 2.29 -4.00
CA ILE A 191 -1.00 3.44 -3.86
C ILE A 191 -0.58 4.37 -2.72
N ILE A 192 -0.16 3.80 -1.58
CA ILE A 192 0.06 4.55 -0.33
C ILE A 192 1.54 4.83 0.00
N LEU A 193 2.46 4.13 -0.66
CA LEU A 193 3.91 4.25 -0.48
C LEU A 193 4.60 4.42 -1.83
N GLU A 194 5.66 5.22 -1.85
CA GLU A 194 6.44 5.49 -3.05
C GLU A 194 7.92 5.21 -2.82
N GLY A 195 8.50 4.38 -3.69
CA GLY A 195 9.92 4.02 -3.68
C GLY A 195 10.81 5.07 -4.37
N LEU A 196 12.07 4.74 -4.61
CA LEU A 196 12.98 5.62 -5.38
C LEU A 196 12.55 5.74 -6.85
N VAL A 197 12.09 4.62 -7.40
CA VAL A 197 11.68 4.46 -8.79
C VAL A 197 10.43 3.59 -8.86
N GLU A 198 9.80 3.57 -10.02
CA GLU A 198 8.65 2.73 -10.33
C GLU A 198 8.79 2.14 -11.74
N ARG A 199 8.27 0.94 -11.94
CA ARG A 199 8.13 0.34 -13.26
C ARG A 199 6.79 0.76 -13.86
N VAL A 200 6.82 1.38 -15.02
CA VAL A 200 5.64 1.83 -15.76
C VAL A 200 5.70 1.36 -17.21
N ALA A 201 4.57 1.36 -17.91
CA ALA A 201 4.54 1.12 -19.35
C ALA A 201 4.76 2.45 -20.11
N ASP A 202 5.60 2.44 -21.14
CA ASP A 202 5.72 3.54 -22.09
C ASP A 202 4.50 3.61 -23.04
N GLU A 203 4.45 4.61 -23.92
CA GLU A 203 3.36 4.78 -24.90
C GLU A 203 3.19 3.58 -25.86
N ARG A 204 4.20 2.72 -25.96
CA ARG A 204 4.24 1.53 -26.80
C ARG A 204 3.97 0.24 -26.00
N GLY A 205 3.74 0.35 -24.69
CA GLY A 205 3.51 -0.78 -23.80
C GLY A 205 4.78 -1.48 -23.28
N ASN A 206 5.98 -0.92 -23.52
CA ASN A 206 7.21 -1.49 -22.97
C ASN A 206 7.38 -1.08 -21.51
N ALA A 207 7.83 -2.02 -20.67
CA ALA A 207 8.19 -1.71 -19.30
C ALA A 207 9.44 -0.83 -19.26
N ILE A 208 9.32 0.33 -18.62
CA ILE A 208 10.40 1.29 -18.38
C ILE A 208 10.46 1.66 -16.90
N ILE A 209 11.64 2.08 -16.44
CA ILE A 209 11.83 2.57 -15.08
C ILE A 209 11.73 4.10 -15.05
N LYS A 210 10.84 4.61 -14.22
CA LYS A 210 10.59 6.04 -14.03
C LYS A 210 11.04 6.48 -12.63
N PRO A 211 11.71 7.65 -12.50
CA PRO A 211 11.98 8.25 -11.19
C PRO A 211 10.67 8.64 -10.48
N THR A 212 10.54 8.29 -9.20
CA THR A 212 9.41 8.66 -8.35
C THR A 212 9.87 9.51 -7.17
N SER A 213 10.13 8.96 -5.98
CA SER A 213 10.66 9.78 -4.87
C SER A 213 12.10 10.22 -5.12
N ALA A 214 12.84 9.52 -5.99
CA ALA A 214 14.07 10.05 -6.56
C ALA A 214 13.75 11.08 -7.66
N LYS A 215 14.52 12.16 -7.73
CA LYS A 215 14.48 13.09 -8.88
C LYS A 215 15.30 12.56 -10.06
N ASP A 216 16.39 11.86 -9.78
CA ASP A 216 17.31 11.28 -10.75
C ASP A 216 18.27 10.29 -10.05
N TRP A 217 19.11 9.63 -10.86
CA TRP A 217 20.22 8.80 -10.38
C TRP A 217 21.45 8.89 -11.28
N ASN A 218 22.59 8.43 -10.76
CA ASN A 218 23.84 8.28 -11.49
C ASN A 218 24.42 6.87 -11.26
N LEU A 219 25.06 6.31 -12.28
CA LEU A 219 25.83 5.08 -12.23
C LEU A 219 27.31 5.38 -12.42
N SER A 220 28.15 4.85 -11.53
CA SER A 220 29.61 4.98 -11.64
C SER A 220 30.16 4.34 -12.93
N LYS A 221 31.37 4.77 -13.33
CA LYS A 221 32.03 4.27 -14.55
C LYS A 221 32.25 2.75 -14.57
N ASP A 222 32.50 2.16 -13.41
CA ASP A 222 32.68 0.72 -13.24
C ASP A 222 31.34 -0.04 -13.09
N GLY A 223 30.19 0.66 -13.09
CA GLY A 223 28.86 0.06 -13.05
C GLY A 223 28.44 -0.50 -11.68
N THR A 224 29.21 -0.26 -10.61
CA THR A 224 28.95 -0.88 -9.30
C THR A 224 28.40 0.06 -8.24
N VAL A 225 28.34 1.37 -8.51
CA VAL A 225 27.81 2.35 -7.56
C VAL A 225 26.65 3.10 -8.18
N TRP A 226 25.46 2.93 -7.59
CA TRP A 226 24.27 3.70 -7.93
C TRP A 226 24.03 4.77 -6.88
N THR A 227 23.82 6.01 -7.31
CA THR A 227 23.53 7.14 -6.42
C THR A 227 22.22 7.78 -6.81
N PHE A 228 21.22 7.72 -5.94
CA PHE A 228 19.90 8.31 -6.15
C PHE A 228 19.75 9.57 -5.32
N ARG A 229 19.24 10.63 -5.94
CA ARG A 229 18.92 11.89 -5.25
C ARG A 229 17.41 11.96 -5.05
N ILE A 230 16.98 12.09 -3.80
CA ILE A 230 15.58 12.19 -3.38
C ILE A 230 15.08 13.62 -3.60
N ARG A 231 13.80 13.77 -3.91
CA ARG A 231 13.16 15.08 -4.05
C ARG A 231 13.19 15.85 -2.73
N GLU A 232 13.48 17.15 -2.82
CA GLU A 232 13.53 18.02 -1.64
C GLU A 232 12.16 18.14 -0.96
N ASN A 233 11.10 18.23 -1.76
CA ASN A 233 9.72 18.35 -1.32
C ASN A 233 9.03 17.00 -1.02
N ALA A 234 9.74 15.87 -1.09
CA ALA A 234 9.18 14.59 -0.68
C ALA A 234 9.01 14.55 0.85
N VAL A 235 7.76 14.31 1.29
CA VAL A 235 7.35 14.27 2.69
C VAL A 235 6.42 13.07 2.93
N TRP A 236 6.44 12.58 4.16
CA TRP A 236 5.43 11.67 4.69
C TRP A 236 4.10 12.40 4.89
N ASN A 237 3.02 11.65 5.09
CA ASN A 237 1.66 12.17 5.27
C ASN A 237 1.51 13.10 6.48
N ASP A 238 2.36 12.98 7.50
CA ASP A 238 2.44 13.87 8.66
C ASP A 238 3.33 15.10 8.45
N GLY A 239 3.92 15.26 7.25
CA GLY A 239 4.76 16.40 6.87
C GLY A 239 6.25 16.23 7.22
N VAL A 240 6.65 15.13 7.84
CA VAL A 240 8.08 14.83 8.06
C VAL A 240 8.77 14.59 6.71
N PRO A 241 9.95 15.16 6.43
CA PRO A 241 10.65 14.90 5.17
C PRO A 241 11.01 13.43 4.97
N VAL A 242 10.81 12.92 3.76
CA VAL A 242 11.40 11.62 3.34
C VAL A 242 12.89 11.82 3.14
N THR A 243 13.71 10.96 3.74
CA THR A 243 15.18 11.08 3.72
C THR A 243 15.86 9.82 3.18
N ALA A 244 17.13 9.95 2.84
CA ALA A 244 17.96 8.81 2.46
C ALA A 244 18.04 7.75 3.59
N GLN A 245 17.89 8.17 4.84
CA GLN A 245 17.93 7.27 5.99
C GLN A 245 16.71 6.32 6.02
N ASP A 246 15.55 6.74 5.51
CA ASP A 246 14.35 5.88 5.45
C ASP A 246 14.59 4.69 4.50
N PHE A 247 15.28 4.93 3.38
CA PHE A 247 15.68 3.86 2.46
C PHE A 247 16.78 2.98 3.06
N VAL A 248 17.83 3.58 3.63
CA VAL A 248 18.90 2.83 4.31
C VAL A 248 18.32 1.92 5.39
N TYR A 249 17.38 2.43 6.20
CA TYR A 249 16.72 1.66 7.23
C TYR A 249 15.94 0.48 6.63
N SER A 250 15.18 0.70 5.56
CA SER A 250 14.43 -0.36 4.87
C SER A 250 15.34 -1.51 4.43
N PHE A 251 16.46 -1.20 3.76
CA PHE A 251 17.42 -2.21 3.32
C PHE A 251 18.10 -2.94 4.48
N ARG A 252 18.36 -2.24 5.60
CA ARG A 252 18.86 -2.87 6.82
C ARG A 252 17.85 -3.83 7.41
N MET A 253 16.58 -3.47 7.47
CA MET A 253 15.52 -4.37 7.95
C MET A 253 15.36 -5.58 7.03
N MET A 254 15.46 -5.40 5.70
CA MET A 254 15.48 -6.52 4.76
C MET A 254 16.67 -7.46 4.99
N ALA A 255 17.84 -6.91 5.27
CA ALA A 255 19.05 -7.68 5.59
C ALA A 255 19.09 -8.22 7.02
N THR A 256 18.08 -7.96 7.87
CA THR A 256 18.04 -8.45 9.26
C THR A 256 17.29 -9.79 9.29
N PRO A 257 17.96 -10.91 9.63
CA PRO A 257 17.35 -12.24 9.56
C PRO A 257 16.05 -12.36 10.37
N GLU A 258 16.00 -11.75 11.55
CA GLU A 258 14.88 -11.85 12.49
C GLU A 258 13.62 -11.14 12.00
N VAL A 259 13.74 -10.20 11.06
CA VAL A 259 12.59 -9.49 10.48
C VAL A 259 11.81 -10.41 9.53
N GLY A 260 12.48 -11.39 8.90
CA GLY A 260 11.83 -12.36 8.02
C GLY A 260 11.25 -11.73 6.74
N CYS A 261 11.94 -10.75 6.16
CA CYS A 261 11.50 -10.10 4.92
C CYS A 261 11.47 -11.11 3.75
N THR A 262 10.27 -11.43 3.27
CA THR A 262 10.00 -12.46 2.26
C THR A 262 10.62 -12.20 0.89
N ASN A 263 10.93 -10.94 0.57
CA ASN A 263 11.53 -10.52 -0.70
C ASN A 263 13.00 -10.09 -0.57
N ALA A 264 13.63 -10.26 0.60
CA ALA A 264 15.02 -9.84 0.80
C ALA A 264 16.02 -10.56 -0.12
N TRP A 265 15.75 -11.83 -0.43
CA TRP A 265 16.56 -12.67 -1.34
C TRP A 265 16.79 -12.03 -2.73
N LEU A 266 15.95 -11.08 -3.16
CA LEU A 266 16.13 -10.34 -4.42
C LEU A 266 17.46 -9.56 -4.47
N PHE A 267 18.08 -9.29 -3.32
CA PHE A 267 19.33 -8.53 -3.22
C PHE A 267 20.55 -9.40 -2.88
N ASP A 268 20.36 -10.71 -2.72
CA ASP A 268 21.45 -11.67 -2.49
C ASP A 268 22.45 -11.66 -3.65
N GLY A 269 23.74 -11.64 -3.32
CA GLY A 269 24.81 -11.52 -4.30
C GLY A 269 24.79 -10.24 -5.16
N ILE A 270 23.90 -9.26 -4.90
CA ILE A 270 23.77 -8.01 -5.67
C ILE A 270 24.31 -6.82 -4.88
N ILE A 271 23.75 -6.55 -3.70
CA ILE A 271 24.23 -5.48 -2.83
C ILE A 271 25.40 -6.01 -2.02
N LEU A 272 26.49 -5.24 -1.92
CA LEU A 272 27.68 -5.63 -1.17
C LEU A 272 27.31 -6.03 0.26
N ASN A 273 27.80 -7.18 0.75
CA ASN A 273 27.54 -7.74 2.08
C ASN A 273 26.06 -8.06 2.41
N PHE A 274 25.12 -7.95 1.46
CA PHE A 274 23.69 -8.13 1.75
C PHE A 274 23.34 -9.58 2.10
N GLU A 275 23.78 -10.53 1.27
CA GLU A 275 23.54 -11.97 1.46
C GLU A 275 24.09 -12.46 2.81
N GLU A 276 25.34 -12.14 3.10
CA GLU A 276 26.01 -12.49 4.36
C GLU A 276 25.28 -11.90 5.58
N ALA A 277 24.72 -10.69 5.46
CA ALA A 277 23.91 -10.10 6.54
C ALA A 277 22.54 -10.77 6.66
N HIS A 278 21.86 -11.00 5.53
CA HIS A 278 20.52 -11.58 5.46
C HIS A 278 20.46 -13.00 6.03
N TYR A 279 21.51 -13.79 5.85
CA TYR A 279 21.61 -15.15 6.40
C TYR A 279 22.38 -15.23 7.74
N GLY A 280 22.85 -14.10 8.28
CA GLY A 280 23.58 -14.06 9.56
C GLY A 280 25.00 -14.63 9.48
N GLU A 281 25.62 -14.64 8.30
CA GLU A 281 26.92 -15.22 7.97
C GLU A 281 28.07 -14.20 8.08
N GLY A 282 28.26 -13.62 9.26
CA GLY A 282 29.46 -12.83 9.59
C GLY A 282 29.45 -11.35 9.18
N LYS A 283 28.42 -10.89 8.45
CA LYS A 283 28.14 -9.46 8.26
C LYS A 283 26.91 -9.03 9.05
N LYS A 284 26.88 -7.77 9.47
CA LYS A 284 25.70 -7.18 10.12
C LYS A 284 24.88 -6.41 9.09
N PRO A 285 23.58 -6.19 9.33
CA PRO A 285 22.75 -5.33 8.48
C PRO A 285 23.34 -3.94 8.28
N GLN A 286 24.08 -3.40 9.25
CA GLN A 286 24.71 -2.08 9.12
C GLN A 286 25.89 -2.05 8.15
N ASP A 287 26.47 -3.21 7.81
CA ASP A 287 27.63 -3.37 6.94
C ASP A 287 27.26 -3.52 5.45
N ILE A 288 25.96 -3.62 5.13
CA ILE A 288 25.50 -3.73 3.74
C ILE A 288 25.89 -2.49 2.93
N GLY A 289 26.04 -2.66 1.62
CA GLY A 289 26.41 -1.63 0.66
C GLY A 289 25.32 -0.59 0.41
N VAL A 290 24.61 -0.12 1.44
CA VAL A 290 23.57 0.92 1.34
C VAL A 290 23.86 2.01 2.38
N ARG A 291 24.05 3.25 1.92
CA ARG A 291 24.36 4.37 2.80
C ARG A 291 23.68 5.67 2.38
N ALA A 292 23.38 6.50 3.36
CA ALA A 292 23.03 7.89 3.14
C ALA A 292 24.35 8.67 2.97
N VAL A 293 24.56 9.29 1.80
CA VAL A 293 25.68 10.22 1.58
C VAL A 293 25.39 11.54 2.30
N ASP A 294 24.13 11.95 2.27
CA ASP A 294 23.55 13.09 2.97
C ASP A 294 22.05 12.82 3.21
N LYS A 295 21.30 13.81 3.69
CA LYS A 295 19.86 13.65 4.00
C LYS A 295 18.99 13.25 2.81
N LYS A 296 19.38 13.56 1.58
CA LYS A 296 18.59 13.37 0.35
C LYS A 296 19.32 12.54 -0.70
N THR A 297 20.51 12.01 -0.41
CA THR A 297 21.26 11.19 -1.35
C THR A 297 21.51 9.80 -0.75
N VAL A 298 20.93 8.77 -1.38
CA VAL A 298 21.19 7.37 -1.04
C VAL A 298 22.12 6.75 -2.08
N GLN A 299 23.11 6.01 -1.61
CA GLN A 299 24.07 5.32 -2.45
C GLN A 299 24.05 3.83 -2.17
N PHE A 300 24.06 3.05 -3.26
CA PHE A 300 24.18 1.61 -3.28
C PHE A 300 25.53 1.21 -3.87
N LYS A 301 26.25 0.32 -3.19
CA LYS A 301 27.44 -0.37 -3.67
C LYS A 301 27.07 -1.81 -3.96
N LEU A 302 27.24 -2.21 -5.20
CA LEU A 302 26.98 -3.55 -5.69
C LEU A 302 28.25 -4.40 -5.68
N THR A 303 28.08 -5.71 -5.62
CA THR A 303 29.17 -6.70 -5.74
C THR A 303 29.77 -6.72 -7.15
N LYS A 304 28.93 -6.48 -8.17
CA LYS A 304 29.24 -6.48 -9.60
C LYS A 304 28.27 -5.58 -10.37
N PRO A 305 28.57 -5.20 -11.62
CA PRO A 305 27.63 -4.44 -12.45
C PRO A 305 26.31 -5.19 -12.62
N CYS A 306 25.19 -4.49 -12.37
CA CYS A 306 23.84 -5.03 -12.46
C CYS A 306 22.93 -4.00 -13.17
N ALA A 307 22.67 -4.21 -14.45
CA ALA A 307 21.92 -3.26 -15.28
C ALA A 307 20.43 -3.16 -14.89
N TYR A 308 19.85 -4.25 -14.41
CA TYR A 308 18.45 -4.35 -13.96
C TYR A 308 18.25 -3.95 -12.48
N PHE A 309 19.28 -3.38 -11.83
CA PHE A 309 19.17 -2.96 -10.43
C PHE A 309 18.01 -1.99 -10.16
N PRO A 310 17.72 -0.99 -11.03
CA PRO A 310 16.54 -0.14 -10.84
C PRO A 310 15.21 -0.88 -10.87
N ASP A 311 15.08 -1.96 -11.65
CA ASP A 311 13.88 -2.81 -11.65
C ASP A 311 13.67 -3.49 -10.29
N LEU A 312 14.74 -3.96 -9.64
CA LEU A 312 14.65 -4.53 -8.29
C LEU A 312 14.20 -3.48 -7.26
N LEU A 313 14.63 -2.23 -7.43
CA LEU A 313 14.26 -1.14 -6.54
C LEU A 313 12.79 -0.71 -6.68
N ALA A 314 12.12 -0.99 -7.81
CA ALA A 314 10.73 -0.59 -8.03
C ALA A 314 9.76 -1.21 -7.00
N GLY A 315 10.09 -2.41 -6.50
CA GLY A 315 9.34 -3.10 -5.44
C GLY A 315 9.65 -2.63 -4.02
N VAL A 316 10.71 -1.83 -3.80
CA VAL A 316 11.14 -1.44 -2.46
C VAL A 316 10.52 -0.11 -2.05
N LYS A 317 9.87 -0.07 -0.89
CA LYS A 317 9.29 1.13 -0.29
C LYS A 317 10.12 1.58 0.92
N PRO A 318 10.24 2.90 1.19
CA PRO A 318 10.90 3.39 2.39
C PRO A 318 10.08 3.04 3.64
N VAL A 319 10.76 2.91 4.77
CA VAL A 319 10.19 2.65 6.10
C VAL A 319 10.76 3.67 7.06
N ARG A 320 9.89 4.31 7.83
CA ARG A 320 10.28 5.36 8.77
C ARG A 320 10.70 4.74 10.10
N GLN A 321 11.98 4.88 10.43
CA GLN A 321 12.61 4.21 11.56
C GLN A 321 11.92 4.52 12.90
N ASP A 322 11.59 5.78 13.17
CA ASP A 322 10.95 6.21 14.42
C ASP A 322 9.62 5.48 14.67
N LYS A 323 8.82 5.30 13.61
CA LYS A 323 7.51 4.65 13.69
C LYS A 323 7.59 3.14 13.69
N TYR A 324 8.52 2.59 12.91
CA TYR A 324 8.75 1.16 12.92
C TYR A 324 9.18 0.68 14.31
N GLU A 325 10.15 1.35 14.93
CA GLU A 325 10.62 1.01 16.27
C GLU A 325 9.55 1.29 17.34
N GLN A 326 8.78 2.38 17.20
CA GLN A 326 7.71 2.71 18.14
C GLN A 326 6.55 1.71 18.11
N TRP A 327 6.13 1.25 16.92
CA TRP A 327 4.96 0.40 16.75
C TRP A 327 5.28 -1.09 16.73
N GLY A 328 6.53 -1.46 16.42
CA GLY A 328 6.97 -2.85 16.37
C GLY A 328 6.11 -3.67 15.41
N GLU A 329 5.64 -4.83 15.88
CA GLU A 329 4.78 -5.75 15.11
C GLU A 329 3.47 -5.10 14.63
N ALA A 330 2.99 -4.04 15.30
CA ALA A 330 1.79 -3.33 14.87
C ALA A 330 2.01 -2.44 13.65
N TYR A 331 3.25 -2.19 13.21
CA TYR A 331 3.52 -1.38 12.03
C TYR A 331 2.82 -1.98 10.80
N GLY A 332 1.97 -1.20 10.13
CA GLY A 332 1.19 -1.61 8.96
C GLY A 332 -0.09 -2.41 9.25
N SER A 333 -0.41 -2.69 10.52
CA SER A 333 -1.59 -3.49 10.91
C SER A 333 -2.93 -2.72 10.86
N SER A 334 -2.89 -1.39 10.88
CA SER A 334 -4.06 -0.51 10.87
C SER A 334 -3.71 0.86 10.31
N ILE A 335 -4.73 1.67 10.00
CA ILE A 335 -4.57 3.02 9.41
C ILE A 335 -3.75 3.95 10.34
N ASP A 336 -3.91 3.83 11.65
CA ASP A 336 -3.18 4.64 12.65
C ASP A 336 -1.79 4.08 12.99
N LYS A 337 -1.41 2.94 12.39
CA LYS A 337 -0.10 2.29 12.56
C LYS A 337 0.67 2.21 11.25
N VAL A 338 0.39 3.09 10.30
CA VAL A 338 1.14 3.20 9.05
C VAL A 338 1.41 4.67 8.73
N VAL A 339 2.60 4.93 8.18
CA VAL A 339 2.96 6.23 7.61
C VAL A 339 3.07 6.08 6.10
N MET A 340 2.62 7.10 5.37
CA MET A 340 2.38 7.02 3.93
C MET A 340 3.13 8.15 3.23
N ASN A 341 3.80 7.88 2.12
CA ASN A 341 4.45 8.89 1.28
C ASN A 341 3.98 8.83 -0.18
N GLY A 342 3.00 7.97 -0.48
CA GLY A 342 2.45 7.77 -1.81
C GLY A 342 1.42 8.82 -2.24
N PRO A 343 0.91 8.69 -3.47
CA PRO A 343 -0.05 9.63 -4.08
C PRO A 343 -1.41 9.65 -3.38
N PHE A 344 -1.77 8.60 -2.65
CA PHE A 344 -3.02 8.51 -1.89
C PHE A 344 -2.79 8.08 -0.44
N LEU A 345 -3.77 8.36 0.41
CA LEU A 345 -3.84 7.95 1.80
C LEU A 345 -5.02 6.99 1.99
N VAL A 346 -4.92 6.06 2.94
CA VAL A 346 -6.07 5.25 3.34
C VAL A 346 -7.02 6.11 4.18
N GLU A 347 -8.25 6.29 3.69
CA GLU A 347 -9.34 6.96 4.42
C GLU A 347 -10.08 5.96 5.32
N SER A 348 -10.38 4.77 4.81
CA SER A 348 -11.03 3.70 5.58
C SER A 348 -10.62 2.32 5.09
N TRP A 349 -10.66 1.35 6.00
CA TRP A 349 -10.39 -0.06 5.72
C TRP A 349 -11.37 -0.91 6.52
N SER A 350 -12.27 -1.58 5.81
CA SER A 350 -13.17 -2.60 6.34
C SER A 350 -12.72 -3.95 5.82
N PRO A 351 -12.08 -4.79 6.66
CA PRO A 351 -11.58 -6.09 6.25
C PRO A 351 -12.64 -6.95 5.55
N MET A 352 -12.24 -7.62 4.47
CA MET A 352 -13.05 -8.46 3.58
C MET A 352 -14.18 -7.73 2.84
N VAL A 353 -14.28 -6.40 2.96
CA VAL A 353 -15.36 -5.62 2.35
C VAL A 353 -14.79 -4.59 1.37
N GLN A 354 -14.09 -3.57 1.89
CA GLN A 354 -13.58 -2.48 1.06
C GLN A 354 -12.47 -1.67 1.73
N MET A 355 -11.67 -1.01 0.90
CA MET A 355 -10.77 0.07 1.29
C MET A 355 -11.09 1.32 0.49
N THR A 356 -11.02 2.47 1.15
CA THR A 356 -11.19 3.78 0.51
C THR A 356 -9.91 4.57 0.61
N PHE A 357 -9.52 5.21 -0.48
CA PHE A 357 -8.33 6.04 -0.56
C PHE A 357 -8.70 7.45 -0.99
N VAL A 358 -8.00 8.44 -0.44
CA VAL A 358 -8.13 9.85 -0.80
C VAL A 358 -6.80 10.41 -1.23
N ARG A 359 -6.81 11.33 -2.21
CA ARG A 359 -5.59 11.97 -2.71
C ARG A 359 -4.77 12.54 -1.56
N ASN A 360 -3.46 12.27 -1.55
CA ASN A 360 -2.54 12.85 -0.58
C ASN A 360 -2.17 14.28 -0.99
N PRO A 361 -2.66 15.33 -0.30
CA PRO A 361 -2.38 16.70 -0.69
C PRO A 361 -0.91 17.10 -0.45
N ARG A 362 -0.15 16.30 0.31
CA ARG A 362 1.27 16.52 0.61
C ARG A 362 2.21 15.77 -0.33
N HIS A 363 1.69 14.94 -1.23
CA HIS A 363 2.52 14.25 -2.21
C HIS A 363 3.24 15.26 -3.10
N TRP A 364 4.49 14.98 -3.47
CA TRP A 364 5.34 15.93 -4.19
C TRP A 364 4.77 16.30 -5.57
N ASP A 365 3.94 15.43 -6.14
CA ASP A 365 3.29 15.56 -7.45
C ASP A 365 1.76 15.80 -7.33
N ALA A 366 1.26 16.12 -6.13
CA ALA A 366 -0.17 16.34 -5.89
C ALA A 366 -0.86 17.28 -6.90
N PRO A 367 -0.23 18.36 -7.42
CA PRO A 367 -0.85 19.22 -8.45
C PRO A 367 -1.15 18.50 -9.78
N ASN A 368 -0.43 17.42 -10.09
CA ASN A 368 -0.61 16.65 -11.33
C ASN A 368 -1.54 15.43 -11.14
N ILE A 369 -1.94 15.13 -9.90
CA ILE A 369 -2.86 14.03 -9.58
C ILE A 369 -4.30 14.55 -9.67
N MET A 370 -4.99 14.19 -10.76
CA MET A 370 -6.37 14.59 -11.05
C MET A 370 -7.39 13.76 -10.26
N LEU A 371 -7.11 12.48 -10.06
CA LEU A 371 -7.97 11.54 -9.36
C LEU A 371 -8.07 11.92 -7.87
N GLN A 372 -9.28 12.06 -7.34
CA GLN A 372 -9.51 12.53 -5.97
C GLN A 372 -9.73 11.38 -4.99
N LYS A 373 -10.46 10.33 -5.43
CA LYS A 373 -10.89 9.23 -4.57
C LYS A 373 -10.74 7.89 -5.29
N MET A 374 -10.35 6.87 -4.53
CA MET A 374 -10.40 5.48 -4.99
C MET A 374 -11.16 4.60 -4.01
N GLU A 375 -11.91 3.65 -4.53
CA GLU A 375 -12.54 2.59 -3.75
C GLU A 375 -12.10 1.23 -4.27
N ARG A 376 -11.55 0.43 -3.37
CA ARG A 376 -11.16 -0.96 -3.63
C ARG A 376 -12.16 -1.87 -2.95
N LYS A 377 -12.98 -2.58 -3.73
CA LYS A 377 -13.95 -3.57 -3.23
C LYS A 377 -13.33 -4.97 -3.19
N ILE A 378 -13.77 -5.82 -2.26
CA ILE A 378 -13.43 -7.24 -2.26
C ILE A 378 -14.56 -8.04 -2.92
N ILE A 379 -14.30 -8.59 -4.11
CA ILE A 379 -15.26 -9.42 -4.85
C ILE A 379 -14.52 -10.70 -5.26
N GLN A 380 -14.77 -11.79 -4.55
CA GLN A 380 -14.05 -13.05 -4.76
C GLN A 380 -14.62 -13.87 -5.92
N ASP A 381 -15.95 -13.88 -6.07
CA ASP A 381 -16.63 -14.65 -7.09
C ASP A 381 -16.47 -14.00 -8.48
N PRO A 382 -15.91 -14.72 -9.48
CA PRO A 382 -15.68 -14.18 -10.82
C PRO A 382 -16.95 -13.70 -11.53
N SER A 383 -18.07 -14.39 -11.36
CA SER A 383 -19.34 -14.01 -12.01
C SER A 383 -19.85 -12.70 -11.42
N THR A 384 -19.85 -12.57 -10.10
CA THR A 384 -20.21 -11.35 -9.38
C THR A 384 -19.29 -10.18 -9.76
N HIS A 385 -17.99 -10.44 -9.96
CA HIS A 385 -17.03 -9.42 -10.40
C HIS A 385 -17.36 -8.86 -11.78
N VAL A 386 -17.69 -9.72 -12.75
CA VAL A 386 -18.10 -9.27 -14.10
C VAL A 386 -19.45 -8.56 -14.05
N GLN A 387 -20.39 -9.04 -13.25
CA GLN A 387 -21.69 -8.37 -13.06
C GLN A 387 -21.55 -6.99 -12.42
N ALA A 388 -20.66 -6.82 -11.45
CA ALA A 388 -20.36 -5.52 -10.85
C ALA A 388 -19.84 -4.53 -11.90
N LEU A 389 -19.00 -4.98 -12.83
CA LEU A 389 -18.54 -4.15 -13.97
C LEU A 389 -19.72 -3.81 -14.90
N ILE A 390 -20.61 -4.76 -15.19
CA ILE A 390 -21.80 -4.55 -16.01
C ILE A 390 -22.82 -3.62 -15.31
N ASN A 391 -22.85 -3.56 -14.00
CA ASN A 391 -23.76 -2.66 -13.28
C ASN A 391 -23.15 -1.27 -13.05
N GLY A 392 -21.90 -1.04 -13.45
CA GLY A 392 -21.18 0.21 -13.18
C GLY A 392 -20.79 0.37 -11.70
N GLU A 393 -20.74 -0.73 -10.95
CA GLU A 393 -20.33 -0.72 -9.54
C GLU A 393 -18.81 -0.72 -9.38
N ILE A 394 -18.07 -1.11 -10.42
CA ILE A 394 -16.61 -1.01 -10.57
C ILE A 394 -16.30 -0.52 -11.98
N ASP A 395 -15.19 0.21 -12.14
CA ASP A 395 -14.76 0.83 -13.41
C ASP A 395 -13.81 -0.08 -14.20
N VAL A 396 -13.16 -1.03 -13.53
CA VAL A 396 -12.27 -2.01 -14.16
C VAL A 396 -12.57 -3.40 -13.65
N GLY A 397 -12.58 -4.38 -14.57
CA GLY A 397 -12.72 -5.78 -14.24
C GLY A 397 -11.94 -6.68 -15.19
N ALA A 398 -11.73 -7.93 -14.78
CA ALA A 398 -10.96 -8.91 -15.53
C ALA A 398 -11.65 -10.27 -15.43
N THR A 399 -11.65 -11.00 -16.54
CA THR A 399 -12.20 -12.34 -16.65
C THR A 399 -11.41 -13.19 -17.62
N ASN A 400 -11.17 -14.44 -17.24
CA ASN A 400 -10.59 -15.48 -18.09
C ASN A 400 -11.66 -16.41 -18.68
N ASP A 401 -12.93 -16.21 -18.33
CA ASP A 401 -14.06 -17.00 -18.82
C ASP A 401 -14.43 -16.54 -20.25
N PRO A 402 -14.38 -17.44 -21.25
CA PRO A 402 -14.70 -17.11 -22.64
C PRO A 402 -16.11 -16.54 -22.83
N ASP A 403 -17.10 -17.00 -22.07
CA ASP A 403 -18.50 -16.59 -22.21
C ASP A 403 -18.66 -15.14 -21.72
N TRP A 404 -18.04 -14.81 -20.58
CA TRP A 404 -18.00 -13.43 -20.09
C TRP A 404 -17.21 -12.51 -21.03
N GLN A 405 -16.12 -13.00 -21.63
CA GLN A 405 -15.37 -12.22 -22.62
C GLN A 405 -16.19 -11.94 -23.87
N GLU A 406 -16.96 -12.91 -24.37
CA GLU A 406 -17.83 -12.73 -25.53
C GLU A 406 -18.97 -11.75 -25.21
N LEU A 407 -19.60 -11.88 -24.04
CA LEU A 407 -20.65 -10.96 -23.60
C LEU A 407 -20.12 -9.52 -23.50
N LEU A 408 -18.98 -9.30 -22.86
CA LEU A 408 -18.39 -7.96 -22.73
C LEU A 408 -18.01 -7.35 -24.09
N LYS A 409 -17.59 -8.17 -25.06
CA LYS A 409 -17.34 -7.72 -26.44
C LYS A 409 -18.64 -7.35 -27.17
N ARG A 410 -19.76 -8.02 -26.87
CA ARG A 410 -21.09 -7.73 -27.46
C ARG A 410 -21.71 -6.44 -26.93
N GLU A 411 -21.35 -6.02 -25.72
CA GLU A 411 -21.74 -4.71 -25.14
C GLU A 411 -21.11 -3.50 -25.88
N GLY A 412 -20.31 -3.75 -26.93
CA GLY A 412 -19.83 -2.72 -27.86
C GLY A 412 -18.88 -1.72 -27.20
N ASP A 413 -19.06 -0.44 -27.50
CA ASP A 413 -18.17 0.65 -27.05
C ASP A 413 -18.25 0.95 -25.55
N ARG A 414 -19.13 0.25 -24.82
CA ARG A 414 -19.29 0.44 -23.38
C ARG A 414 -18.07 0.01 -22.59
N PHE A 415 -17.30 -0.95 -23.10
CA PHE A 415 -16.09 -1.46 -22.46
C PHE A 415 -14.91 -1.43 -23.43
N LYS A 416 -13.80 -0.86 -22.96
CA LYS A 416 -12.51 -1.01 -23.63
C LYS A 416 -11.87 -2.32 -23.18
N VAL A 417 -11.91 -3.34 -24.04
CA VAL A 417 -11.27 -4.64 -23.77
C VAL A 417 -9.77 -4.55 -24.03
N MET A 418 -8.97 -4.91 -23.02
CA MET A 418 -7.52 -5.05 -23.15
C MET A 418 -7.18 -6.54 -23.00
N LEU A 419 -6.37 -7.06 -23.94
CA LEU A 419 -5.85 -8.42 -23.84
C LEU A 419 -4.55 -8.40 -23.05
N GLU A 420 -4.59 -8.97 -21.87
CA GLU A 420 -3.39 -9.20 -21.06
C GLU A 420 -2.85 -10.60 -21.38
N PRO A 421 -1.60 -10.73 -21.85
CA PRO A 421 -0.98 -12.04 -22.04
C PRO A 421 -0.99 -12.81 -20.71
N ALA A 422 -1.28 -14.11 -20.73
CA ALA A 422 -1.38 -14.95 -19.53
C ALA A 422 -0.12 -14.98 -18.63
N ASN A 423 1.00 -14.42 -19.11
CA ASN A 423 2.29 -14.32 -18.42
C ASN A 423 2.74 -12.85 -18.20
N ALA A 424 1.83 -11.87 -18.26
CA ALA A 424 2.15 -10.51 -17.86
C ALA A 424 2.36 -10.49 -16.32
N PRO A 425 3.50 -9.97 -15.83
CA PRO A 425 3.87 -9.98 -14.42
C PRO A 425 3.00 -9.08 -13.54
#